data_AF-A0A951MUE3-F1
#
_entry.id   AF-A0A951MUE3-F1
#
_cell.length_a   1.000
_cell.length_b   1.000
_cell.length_c   1.000
_cell.angle_alpha   90.00
_cell.angle_beta   90.00
_cell.angle_gamma   90.00
#
_symmetry.space_group_name_H-M   'P 1'
#
loop_
_entity.id
_entity.type
_entity.pdbx_description
1 polymer ?
#
loop_
_entity_poly.entity_id
_entity_poly.type
_entity_poly.pdbx_seq_one_letter_code
_entity_poly.pdbx_strand_id
1 'polypeptide(L)'
;MPATMRTRSRSAIVAIAPAALLAALVTHPFLPGRLPNDAAVAAAVAADTIRWGLVHLATGVASGLVILAFLAIRSYLRDAGEERFSAVGFPFIVIGSTLFTLLTGLEFAPLAAAEMGAGLADIAATQAALAPSEPVKLLETRSSRNY
;
A
#
# COMPACT_ATOMS: atom_id res chain seq x y z
N MET A 1 -13.73 16.60 -24.98
CA MET A 1 -13.93 17.25 -23.67
C MET A 1 -13.37 18.67 -23.74
N PRO A 2 -14.16 19.72 -23.42
CA PRO A 2 -13.73 21.12 -23.48
C PRO A 2 -12.51 21.39 -22.59
N ALA A 3 -11.65 22.35 -22.97
CA ALA A 3 -10.44 22.69 -22.23
C ALA A 3 -10.69 23.05 -20.76
N THR A 4 -11.79 23.76 -20.48
CA THR A 4 -12.23 24.14 -19.13
C THR A 4 -12.59 22.95 -18.25
N MET A 5 -13.26 21.93 -18.81
CA MET A 5 -13.61 20.70 -18.10
C MET A 5 -12.36 19.88 -17.78
N ARG A 6 -11.40 19.81 -18.71
CA ARG A 6 -10.11 19.11 -18.51
C ARG A 6 -9.31 19.74 -17.37
N THR A 7 -9.19 21.07 -17.34
CA THR A 7 -8.49 21.79 -16.27
C THR A 7 -9.16 21.56 -14.92
N ARG A 8 -10.50 21.66 -14.85
CA ARG A 8 -11.24 21.41 -13.61
C ARG A 8 -11.03 19.99 -13.07
N SER A 9 -11.10 18.97 -13.92
CA SER A 9 -10.86 17.58 -13.51
C SER A 9 -9.43 17.36 -13.02
N ARG A 10 -8.42 17.96 -13.69
CA ARG A 10 -7.02 17.91 -13.26
C ARG A 10 -6.81 18.57 -11.90
N SER A 11 -7.38 19.76 -11.69
CA SER A 11 -7.30 20.44 -10.39
C SER A 11 -8.01 19.66 -9.29
N ALA A 12 -9.17 19.08 -9.59
CA ALA A 12 -9.91 18.27 -8.63
C ALA A 12 -9.10 17.04 -8.19
N ILE A 13 -8.47 16.29 -9.11
CA ILE A 13 -7.73 15.09 -8.73
C ILE A 13 -6.46 15.41 -7.92
N VAL A 14 -5.81 16.53 -8.21
CA VAL A 14 -4.64 17.01 -7.44
C VAL A 14 -5.03 17.34 -5.99
N ALA A 15 -6.24 17.82 -5.74
CA ALA A 15 -6.75 18.07 -4.39
C ALA A 15 -7.29 16.79 -3.71
N ILE A 16 -8.02 15.96 -4.45
CA ILE A 16 -8.69 14.77 -3.92
C ILE A 16 -7.69 13.68 -3.55
N ALA A 17 -6.65 13.45 -4.37
CA ALA A 17 -5.67 12.40 -4.13
C ALA A 17 -5.00 12.46 -2.74
N PRO A 18 -4.38 13.59 -2.32
CA PRO A 18 -3.78 13.69 -0.98
C PRO A 18 -4.83 13.66 0.14
N ALA A 19 -6.02 14.20 -0.08
CA ALA A 19 -7.10 14.14 0.91
C ALA A 19 -7.60 12.71 1.15
N ALA A 20 -7.73 11.92 0.08
CA ALA A 20 -8.09 10.50 0.16
C ALA A 20 -7.01 9.69 0.88
N LEU A 21 -5.74 9.95 0.57
CA LEU A 21 -4.63 9.29 1.25
C LEU A 21 -4.59 9.66 2.74
N LEU A 22 -4.75 10.94 3.08
CA LEU A 22 -4.83 11.39 4.47
C LEU A 22 -5.99 10.71 5.21
N ALA A 23 -7.18 10.65 4.60
CA ALA A 23 -8.34 9.98 5.18
C ALA A 23 -8.06 8.50 5.47
N ALA A 24 -7.41 7.78 4.55
CA ALA A 24 -7.01 6.39 4.77
C ALA A 24 -6.03 6.26 5.95
N LEU A 25 -5.02 7.14 6.05
CA LEU A 25 -4.04 7.12 7.13
C LEU A 25 -4.65 7.39 8.50
N VAL A 26 -5.52 8.40 8.62
CA VAL A 26 -6.14 8.73 9.92
C VAL A 26 -7.19 7.71 10.37
N THR A 27 -7.75 6.95 9.43
CA THR A 27 -8.71 5.89 9.73
C THR A 27 -8.05 4.53 9.93
N HIS A 28 -6.76 4.37 9.59
CA HIS A 28 -6.01 3.15 9.85
C HIS A 28 -5.95 2.85 11.36
N PRO A 29 -6.16 1.59 11.79
CA PRO A 29 -6.02 1.23 13.19
C PRO A 29 -4.57 1.44 13.66
N PHE A 30 -4.41 1.96 14.87
CA PHE A 30 -3.09 2.11 15.47
C PHE A 30 -2.51 0.74 15.83
N LEU A 31 -1.29 0.46 15.39
CA LEU A 31 -0.56 -0.75 15.73
C LEU A 31 0.50 -0.43 16.80
N PRO A 32 0.39 -0.99 18.02
CA PRO A 32 1.36 -0.74 19.07
C PRO A 32 2.71 -1.44 18.82
N GLY A 33 3.78 -0.85 19.35
CA GLY A 33 5.14 -1.40 19.27
C GLY A 33 5.88 -1.05 17.99
N ARG A 34 7.00 -1.74 17.72
CA ARG A 34 7.81 -1.57 16.51
C ARG A 34 7.45 -2.69 15.52
N LEU A 35 7.30 -2.34 14.24
CA LEU A 35 7.11 -3.31 13.17
C LEU A 35 8.43 -4.02 12.80
N PRO A 36 8.37 -5.27 12.29
CA PRO A 36 7.18 -6.11 12.11
C PRO A 36 6.64 -6.67 13.45
N ASN A 37 5.31 -6.64 13.63
CA ASN A 37 4.62 -7.14 14.82
C ASN A 37 3.34 -7.86 14.42
N ASP A 38 3.49 -9.12 14.02
CA ASP A 38 2.41 -9.94 13.46
C ASP A 38 1.28 -10.15 14.48
N ALA A 39 1.61 -10.22 15.77
CA ALA A 39 0.61 -10.35 16.84
C ALA A 39 -0.28 -9.10 16.95
N ALA A 40 0.30 -7.90 16.84
CA ALA A 40 -0.48 -6.66 16.83
C ALA A 40 -1.34 -6.52 15.56
N VAL A 41 -0.81 -6.93 14.41
CA VAL A 41 -1.56 -6.95 13.14
C VAL A 41 -2.75 -7.91 13.26
N ALA A 42 -2.50 -9.16 13.67
CA ALA A 42 -3.56 -10.16 13.83
C ALA A 42 -4.64 -9.70 14.82
N ALA A 43 -4.25 -9.08 15.94
CA ALA A 43 -5.20 -8.53 16.90
C ALA A 43 -6.02 -7.37 16.31
N ALA A 44 -5.41 -6.48 15.53
CA ALA A 44 -6.12 -5.37 14.87
C ALA A 44 -7.10 -5.86 13.79
N VAL A 45 -6.70 -6.85 12.99
CA VAL A 45 -7.56 -7.49 11.98
C VAL A 45 -8.75 -8.19 12.63
N ALA A 46 -8.52 -8.93 13.72
CA ALA A 46 -9.57 -9.64 14.44
C ALA A 46 -10.54 -8.69 15.16
N ALA A 47 -10.06 -7.53 15.62
CA ALA A 47 -10.88 -6.54 16.30
C ALA A 47 -11.90 -5.87 15.37
N ASP A 48 -11.51 -5.57 14.12
CA ASP A 48 -12.40 -4.98 13.11
C ASP A 48 -11.92 -5.28 11.68
N THR A 49 -12.29 -6.45 11.18
CA THR A 49 -11.87 -6.94 9.85
C THR A 49 -12.41 -6.07 8.71
N ILE A 50 -13.62 -5.53 8.86
CA ILE A 50 -14.23 -4.67 7.83
C ILE A 50 -13.48 -3.35 7.74
N ARG A 51 -13.18 -2.71 8.86
CA ARG A 51 -12.36 -1.49 8.86
C ARG A 51 -10.97 -1.74 8.31
N TRP A 52 -10.33 -2.85 8.69
CA TRP A 52 -9.03 -3.25 8.14
C TRP A 52 -9.08 -3.29 6.60
N GLY A 53 -10.00 -4.07 6.04
CA GLY A 53 -10.15 -4.21 4.60
C GLY A 53 -10.49 -2.88 3.89
N LEU A 54 -11.42 -2.09 4.45
CA LEU A 54 -11.82 -0.81 3.86
C LEU A 54 -10.66 0.20 3.82
N VAL A 55 -9.85 0.29 4.88
CA VAL A 55 -8.70 1.21 4.90
C VAL A 55 -7.64 0.77 3.89
N HIS A 56 -7.35 -0.53 3.79
CA HIS A 56 -6.36 -1.04 2.84
C HIS A 56 -6.84 -0.83 1.38
N LEU A 57 -8.12 -1.10 1.10
CA LEU A 57 -8.73 -0.80 -0.20
C LEU A 57 -8.68 0.71 -0.51
N ALA A 58 -9.08 1.56 0.44
CA ALA A 58 -9.05 3.00 0.28
C ALA A 58 -7.63 3.51 0.02
N THR A 59 -6.63 2.92 0.67
CA THR A 59 -5.22 3.25 0.42
C THR A 59 -4.79 2.86 -0.99
N GLY A 60 -5.16 1.67 -1.47
CA GLY A 60 -4.90 1.25 -2.85
C GLY A 60 -5.56 2.17 -3.89
N VAL A 61 -6.80 2.61 -3.66
CA VAL A 61 -7.50 3.60 -4.51
C VAL A 61 -6.79 4.95 -4.46
N ALA A 62 -6.40 5.42 -3.25
CA ALA A 62 -5.68 6.67 -3.08
C ALA A 62 -4.33 6.67 -3.81
N SER A 63 -3.59 5.56 -3.79
CA SER A 63 -2.35 5.39 -4.57
C SER A 63 -2.60 5.55 -6.08
N GLY A 64 -3.69 4.98 -6.61
CA GLY A 64 -4.10 5.20 -8.01
C GLY A 64 -4.42 6.67 -8.31
N LEU A 65 -5.14 7.35 -7.41
CA LEU A 65 -5.43 8.78 -7.54
C LEU A 65 -4.15 9.64 -7.51
N VAL A 66 -3.15 9.26 -6.71
CA VAL A 66 -1.84 9.93 -6.67
C VAL A 66 -1.13 9.81 -8.02
N ILE A 67 -1.14 8.64 -8.66
CA ILE A 67 -0.60 8.48 -10.02
C ILE A 67 -1.29 9.45 -10.99
N LEU A 68 -2.61 9.53 -10.95
CA LEU A 68 -3.38 10.42 -11.81
C LEU A 68 -3.12 11.91 -11.51
N ALA A 69 -2.95 12.28 -10.24
CA ALA A 69 -2.58 13.63 -9.83
C ALA A 69 -1.19 14.02 -10.38
N PHE A 70 -0.20 13.13 -10.26
CA PHE A 70 1.13 13.37 -10.83
C PHE A 70 1.12 13.41 -12.35
N LEU A 71 0.30 12.60 -13.01
CA LEU A 71 0.11 12.69 -14.46
C LEU A 71 -0.50 14.04 -14.87
N ALA A 72 -1.47 14.54 -14.11
CA ALA A 72 -2.06 15.87 -14.32
C ALA A 72 -1.02 16.99 -14.16
N ILE A 73 -0.23 16.96 -13.08
CA ILE A 73 0.86 17.93 -12.84
C ILE A 73 1.92 17.86 -13.95
N ARG A 74 2.37 16.65 -14.32
CA ARG A 74 3.34 16.45 -15.39
C ARG A 74 2.84 17.01 -16.72
N SER A 75 1.57 16.80 -17.05
CA SER A 75 0.99 17.35 -18.28
C SER A 75 0.98 18.88 -18.26
N TYR A 76 0.68 19.50 -17.12
CA TYR A 76 0.75 20.94 -16.96
C TYR A 76 2.17 21.49 -17.09
N LEU A 77 3.15 20.85 -16.43
CA LEU A 77 4.56 21.26 -16.52
C LEU A 77 5.12 21.10 -17.93
N ARG A 78 4.71 20.06 -18.65
CA ARG A 78 5.06 19.89 -20.07
C ARG A 78 4.50 21.01 -20.93
N ASP A 79 3.22 21.35 -20.75
CA ASP A 79 2.58 22.46 -21.48
C ASP A 79 3.27 23.81 -21.17
N ALA A 80 3.89 23.95 -19.98
CA ALA A 80 4.67 25.11 -19.56
C ALA A 80 6.17 25.07 -19.91
N GLY A 81 6.68 23.97 -20.52
CA GLY A 81 8.10 23.81 -20.85
C GLY A 81 9.01 23.41 -19.69
N GLU A 82 8.47 23.01 -18.54
CA GLU A 82 9.19 22.71 -17.29
C GLU A 82 9.26 21.21 -16.95
N GLU A 83 9.35 20.32 -17.94
CA GLU A 83 9.14 18.87 -17.71
C GLU A 83 10.32 18.11 -17.08
N ARG A 84 11.54 18.67 -17.08
CA ARG A 84 12.81 17.95 -16.78
C ARG A 84 12.78 17.10 -15.50
N PHE A 85 12.34 17.66 -14.37
CA PHE A 85 12.31 16.96 -13.09
C PHE A 85 11.07 16.06 -12.97
N SER A 86 9.94 16.46 -13.58
CA SER A 86 8.72 15.66 -13.59
C SER A 86 8.88 14.36 -14.38
N ALA A 87 9.70 14.37 -15.44
CA ALA A 87 9.98 13.19 -16.26
C ALA A 87 10.76 12.13 -15.48
N VAL A 88 11.68 12.55 -14.61
CA VAL A 88 12.47 11.65 -13.76
C VAL A 88 11.67 11.16 -12.56
N GLY A 89 10.89 12.03 -11.91
CA GLY A 89 10.11 11.66 -10.72
C GLY A 89 8.91 10.75 -11.01
N PHE A 90 8.28 10.90 -12.18
CA PHE A 90 7.04 10.19 -12.49
C PHE A 90 7.15 8.65 -12.44
N PRO A 91 8.18 7.99 -13.01
CA PRO A 91 8.38 6.55 -12.86
C PRO A 91 8.43 6.10 -11.40
N PHE A 92 9.11 6.82 -10.50
CA PHE A 92 9.19 6.45 -9.09
C PHE A 92 7.83 6.54 -8.39
N ILE A 93 7.02 7.54 -8.72
CA ILE A 93 5.65 7.65 -8.20
C ILE A 93 4.79 6.48 -8.68
N VAL A 94 4.88 6.12 -9.96
CA VAL A 94 4.14 4.98 -10.53
C VAL A 94 4.56 3.69 -9.84
N ILE A 95 5.86 3.42 -9.76
CA ILE A 95 6.40 2.20 -9.14
C ILE A 95 5.99 2.14 -7.65
N GLY A 96 6.26 3.20 -6.89
CA GLY A 96 5.93 3.24 -5.45
C GLY A 96 4.44 3.07 -5.18
N SER A 97 3.59 3.77 -5.94
CA SER A 97 2.13 3.67 -5.80
C SER A 97 1.63 2.28 -6.20
N THR A 98 2.18 1.69 -7.27
CA THR A 98 1.83 0.34 -7.71
C THR A 98 2.22 -0.70 -6.66
N LEU A 99 3.43 -0.59 -6.09
CA LEU A 99 3.86 -1.47 -5.00
C LEU A 99 2.95 -1.36 -3.78
N PHE A 100 2.48 -0.15 -3.46
CA PHE A 100 1.53 0.06 -2.36
C PHE A 100 0.15 -0.56 -2.64
N THR A 101 -0.37 -0.40 -3.86
CA THR A 101 -1.60 -1.06 -4.31
C THR A 101 -1.47 -2.58 -4.31
N LEU A 102 -0.33 -3.13 -4.75
CA LEU A 102 -0.09 -4.57 -4.72
C LEU A 102 -0.04 -5.08 -3.28
N LEU A 103 0.66 -4.39 -2.38
CA LEU A 103 0.72 -4.76 -0.97
C LEU A 103 -0.67 -4.83 -0.34
N THR A 104 -1.47 -3.79 -0.52
CA THR A 104 -2.86 -3.75 -0.03
C THR A 104 -3.75 -4.78 -0.72
N GLY A 105 -3.49 -5.15 -1.97
CA GLY A 105 -4.19 -6.21 -2.68
C GLY A 105 -3.89 -7.61 -2.13
N LEU A 106 -2.65 -7.86 -1.69
CA LEU A 106 -2.24 -9.16 -1.14
C LEU A 106 -2.95 -9.48 0.19
N GLU A 107 -3.40 -8.48 0.94
CA GLU A 107 -4.21 -8.64 2.16
C GLU A 107 -5.54 -9.39 1.89
N PHE A 108 -6.04 -9.38 0.65
CA PHE A 108 -7.27 -10.09 0.26
C PHE A 108 -7.02 -11.54 -0.19
N ALA A 109 -5.77 -11.95 -0.39
CA ALA A 109 -5.46 -13.31 -0.85
C ALA A 109 -5.89 -14.40 0.14
N PRO A 110 -5.72 -14.26 1.47
CA PRO A 110 -6.24 -15.22 2.45
C PRO A 110 -7.77 -15.33 2.41
N LEU A 111 -8.47 -14.20 2.23
CA LEU A 111 -9.92 -14.16 2.12
C LEU A 111 -10.39 -14.90 0.87
N ALA A 112 -9.81 -14.59 -0.29
CA ALA A 112 -10.13 -15.27 -1.54
C ALA A 112 -9.86 -16.78 -1.47
N ALA A 113 -8.78 -17.20 -0.80
CA ALA A 113 -8.49 -18.62 -0.58
C ALA A 113 -9.56 -19.29 0.29
N ALA A 114 -10.00 -18.64 1.37
CA ALA A 114 -11.06 -19.14 2.22
C ALA A 114 -12.40 -19.26 1.47
N GLU A 115 -12.76 -18.27 0.64
CA GLU A 115 -13.97 -18.32 -0.20
C GLU A 115 -13.94 -19.45 -1.23
N MET A 116 -12.75 -19.83 -1.70
CA MET A 116 -12.54 -20.99 -2.58
C MET A 116 -12.49 -22.34 -1.83
N GLY A 117 -12.69 -22.34 -0.50
CA GLY A 117 -12.76 -23.55 0.33
C GLY A 117 -11.42 -24.04 0.87
N ALA A 118 -10.35 -23.24 0.80
CA ALA A 118 -9.07 -23.59 1.42
C ALA A 118 -9.21 -23.66 2.95
N GLY A 119 -8.58 -24.67 3.57
CA GLY A 119 -8.57 -24.80 5.01
C GLY A 119 -7.76 -23.69 5.68
N LEU A 120 -8.14 -23.29 6.90
CA LEU A 120 -7.41 -22.28 7.67
C LEU A 120 -5.93 -22.64 7.86
N ALA A 121 -5.63 -23.93 8.03
CA ALA A 121 -4.28 -24.45 8.15
C ALA A 121 -3.44 -24.25 6.88
N ASP A 122 -4.03 -24.45 5.70
CA ASP A 122 -3.35 -24.30 4.39
C ASP A 122 -3.06 -22.83 4.08
N ILE A 123 -4.00 -21.95 4.42
CA ILE A 123 -3.84 -20.49 4.31
C ILE A 123 -2.71 -20.03 5.24
N ALA A 124 -2.71 -20.46 6.50
CA ALA A 124 -1.69 -20.13 7.48
C ALA A 124 -0.30 -20.66 7.06
N ALA A 125 -0.23 -21.90 6.56
CA ALA A 125 1.02 -22.48 6.08
C ALA A 125 1.61 -21.70 4.88
N THR A 126 0.74 -21.25 3.96
CA THR A 126 1.13 -20.42 2.82
C THR A 126 1.67 -19.06 3.25
N GLN A 127 0.99 -18.39 4.19
CA GLN A 127 1.45 -17.11 4.75
C GLN A 127 2.78 -17.27 5.49
N ALA A 128 2.96 -18.36 6.26
CA ALA A 128 4.21 -18.66 6.95
C ALA A 128 5.39 -18.89 5.98
N ALA A 129 5.14 -19.47 4.81
CA ALA A 129 6.17 -19.67 3.78
C ALA A 129 6.61 -18.37 3.09
N LEU A 130 5.75 -17.34 3.10
CA LEU A 130 6.03 -16.01 2.52
C LEU A 130 6.71 -15.06 3.51
N ALA A 131 6.65 -15.35 4.82
CA ALA A 131 7.38 -14.59 5.82
C ALA A 131 8.89 -14.69 5.54
N PRO A 132 9.66 -13.59 5.68
CA PRO A 132 11.09 -13.62 5.45
C PRO A 132 11.74 -14.70 6.33
N SER A 133 12.49 -15.60 5.71
CA SER A 133 13.24 -16.63 6.42
C SER A 133 14.27 -15.93 7.32
N GLU A 134 14.21 -16.17 8.62
CA GLU A 134 15.10 -15.55 9.61
C GLU A 134 16.59 -15.75 9.24
N PRO A 135 17.33 -14.69 8.83
CA PRO A 135 18.78 -14.76 8.77
C PRO A 135 19.42 -14.38 10.12
N VAL A 136 18.64 -13.83 11.06
CA VAL A 136 19.14 -13.16 12.27
C VAL A 136 19.29 -14.12 13.45
N LYS A 137 18.34 -15.03 13.72
CA LYS A 137 18.55 -16.05 14.77
C LYS A 137 19.74 -16.96 14.52
N LEU A 138 20.08 -17.25 13.25
CA LEU A 138 21.24 -18.09 12.93
C LEU A 138 22.58 -17.47 13.35
N LEU A 139 22.67 -16.15 13.49
CA LEU A 139 23.88 -15.46 13.97
C LEU A 139 23.99 -15.50 15.50
N GLU A 140 22.89 -15.40 16.23
CA GLU A 140 22.89 -15.53 17.70
C GLU A 140 23.19 -16.97 18.14
N THR A 141 22.60 -17.99 17.51
CA THR A 141 22.86 -19.39 17.87
C THR A 141 24.26 -19.87 17.48
N ARG A 142 24.95 -19.18 16.56
CA ARG A 142 26.34 -19.48 16.20
C ARG A 142 27.34 -18.79 17.14
N SER A 143 26.97 -17.65 17.72
CA SER A 143 27.79 -16.93 18.71
C SER A 143 27.80 -17.65 20.07
N SER A 144 26.69 -18.27 20.48
CA SER A 144 26.58 -19.01 21.75
C SER A 144 27.17 -20.42 21.74
N ARG A 145 27.67 -20.91 20.60
CA ARG A 145 28.26 -22.26 20.45
C ARG A 145 29.80 -22.26 20.46
N ASN A 146 30.41 -21.07 20.57
CA ASN A 146 31.86 -20.86 20.53
C ASN A 146 32.45 -20.40 21.87
N TYR A 147 31.74 -20.62 22.98
CA TYR A 147 32.26 -20.42 24.34
C TYR A 147 31.96 -21.66 25.18
#